data_AF-A0A2V8RZZ5-F1
#
_entry.id   AF-A0A2V8RZZ5-F1
#
_cell.length_a   1.000
_cell.length_b   1.000
_cell.length_c   1.000
_cell.angle_alpha   90.00
_cell.angle_beta   90.00
_cell.angle_gamma   90.00
#
_symmetry.space_group_name_H-M   'P 1'
#
loop_
_entity.id
_entity.type
_entity.pdbx_description
1 polymer ?
#
loop_
_entity_poly.entity_id
_entity_poly.type
_entity_poly.pdbx_seq_one_letter_code
_entity_poly.pdbx_strand_id
1 'polypeptide(L)' 'MSNWLVAEAESALGGCLVALRRFDEAEPLLTDSYTILKNRRAIQDTYTRLATTRLVNLYQAWGKPERAAQYR' A
#
# COMPACT_ATOMS: atom_id res chain seq x y z
N MET A 1 7.96 8.08 16.92
CA MET A 1 6.50 7.96 16.86
C MET A 1 6.09 7.74 15.41
N SER A 2 6.09 6.50 14.92
CA SER A 2 5.56 6.22 13.58
C SER A 2 4.04 6.33 13.65
N ASN A 3 3.55 7.52 13.31
CA ASN A 3 2.15 7.91 13.42
C ASN A 3 1.39 7.26 12.26
N TRP A 4 0.30 6.55 12.55
CA TRP A 4 -0.52 5.87 11.54
C TRP A 4 -1.04 6.84 10.46
N LEU A 5 -1.16 8.13 10.79
CA LEU A 5 -1.47 9.20 9.85
C LEU A 5 -0.41 9.37 8.76
N VAL A 6 0.87 9.21 9.10
CA VAL A 6 1.97 9.26 8.13
C VAL A 6 1.90 8.06 7.20
N ALA A 7 1.69 6.86 7.77
CA ALA A 7 1.53 5.65 6.97
C ALA A 7 0.32 5.74 6.02
N GLU A 8 -0.81 6.30 6.45
CA GLU A 8 -1.94 6.51 5.52
C GLU A 8 -1.62 7.55 4.44
N ALA A 9 -0.90 8.63 4.76
CA ALA A 9 -0.46 9.61 3.77
C ALA A 9 0.50 8.98 2.74
N GLU A 10 1.45 8.16 3.18
CA GLU A 10 2.36 7.39 2.32
C GLU A 10 1.59 6.39 1.45
N SER A 11 0.57 5.73 2.01
CA SER A 11 -0.33 4.84 1.27
C SER A 11 -1.08 5.58 0.17
N ALA A 12 -1.63 6.76 0.47
CA ALA A 12 -2.30 7.59 -0.51
C ALA A 12 -1.33 8.09 -1.62
N LEU A 13 -0.14 8.54 -1.24
CA LEU A 13 0.91 8.96 -2.18
C LEU A 13 1.32 7.82 -3.10
N GLY A 14 1.51 6.62 -2.55
CA GLY A 14 1.80 5.41 -3.31
C GLY A 14 0.72 5.12 -4.36
N GLY A 15 -0.56 5.28 -4.00
CA GLY A 15 -1.68 5.20 -4.94
C GLY A 15 -1.60 6.22 -6.09
N CYS A 16 -1.22 7.46 -5.79
CA CYS A 16 -1.00 8.48 -6.82
C CYS A 16 0.18 8.12 -7.75
N LEU A 17 1.27 7.60 -7.20
CA LEU A 17 2.44 7.17 -7.99
C LEU A 17 2.10 5.99 -8.89
N VAL A 18 1.24 5.07 -8.46
CA VAL A 18 0.70 3.99 -9.32
C VAL A 18 -0.04 4.58 -10.52
N ALA A 19 -0.91 5.57 -10.30
CA ALA A 19 -1.65 6.23 -11.38
C ALA A 19 -0.71 6.96 -12.36
N LEU A 20 0.43 7.47 -11.87
CA LEU A 20 1.51 8.05 -12.68
C LEU A 20 2.44 6.99 -13.31
N ARG A 21 2.18 5.69 -13.12
CA ARG A 21 3.01 4.57 -13.57
C ARG A 21 4.45 4.57 -13.01
N ARG A 22 4.68 5.26 -11.89
CA ARG A 22 5.96 5.30 -11.16
C ARG A 22 5.99 4.18 -10.12
N PHE A 23 6.02 2.94 -10.61
CA PHE A 23 5.83 1.76 -9.77
C PHE A 23 6.98 1.53 -8.78
N ASP A 24 8.22 1.81 -9.19
CA ASP A 24 9.40 1.62 -8.35
C ASP A 24 9.40 2.52 -7.10
N GLU A 25 8.81 3.72 -7.20
CA GLU A 25 8.67 4.65 -6.07
C GLU A 25 7.41 4.35 -5.24
N ALA A 26 6.37 3.81 -5.87
CA ALA A 26 5.14 3.44 -5.19
C ALA A 26 5.30 2.20 -4.31
N GLU A 27 6.09 1.21 -4.73
CA GLU A 27 6.30 -0.05 -4.02
C GLU A 27 6.77 0.10 -2.57
N PRO A 28 7.89 0.81 -2.27
CA PRO A 28 8.35 0.97 -0.90
C PRO A 28 7.32 1.72 -0.04
N LEU A 29 6.71 2.79 -0.57
CA LEU A 29 5.71 3.58 0.16
C LEU A 29 4.47 2.76 0.55
N LEU A 30 3.98 1.94 -0.38
CA LEU A 30 2.80 1.09 -0.14
C LEU A 30 3.10 -0.10 0.78
N THR A 31 4.29 -0.70 0.67
CA THR A 31 4.68 -1.85 1.51
C THR A 31 5.00 -1.44 2.95
N ASP A 32 5.69 -0.31 3.14
CA ASP A 32 6.00 0.23 4.47
C ASP A 32 4.73 0.70 5.18
N SER A 33 3.87 1.45 4.49
CA SER A 33 2.58 1.90 5.06
C SER A 33 1.68 0.74 5.45
N TYR A 34 1.55 -0.30 4.62
CA TYR A 34 0.81 -1.51 4.95
C TYR A 34 1.34 -2.17 6.23
N THR A 35 2.66 -2.30 6.37
CA THR A 35 3.29 -2.90 7.54
C THR A 35 3.01 -2.10 8.82
N ILE A 36 3.09 -0.77 8.75
CA ILE A 36 2.80 0.11 9.89
C ILE A 36 1.32 0.05 10.27
N LEU A 37 0.42 0.12 9.28
CA LEU A 37 -1.03 0.07 9.49
C LEU A 37 -1.48 -1.29 10.05
N LYS A 38 -0.94 -2.40 9.53
CA LYS A 38 -1.20 -3.76 10.02
C LYS A 38 -0.72 -3.98 11.46
N ASN A 39 0.42 -3.41 11.84
CA ASN A 39 0.97 -3.56 13.18
C ASN A 39 0.26 -2.68 14.22
N ARG A 40 -0.27 -1.52 13.81
CA ARG A 40 -0.92 -0.57 14.72
C ARG A 40 -2.43 -0.73 14.81
N ARG A 41 -3.09 -1.24 13.77
CA ARG A 41 -4.55 -1.41 13.70
C ARG A 41 -4.86 -2.85 13.32
N ALA A 42 -5.93 -3.41 13.88
CA ALA A 42 -6.37 -4.74 13.52
C ALA A 42 -6.57 -4.84 11.99
N ILE A 43 -6.36 -6.04 11.43
CA ILE A 43 -6.48 -6.32 9.98
C ILE A 43 -7.85 -5.89 9.40
N GLN A 44 -8.87 -5.75 10.26
CA GLN A 44 -10.22 -5.31 9.88
C GLN A 44 -10.41 -3.80 9.77
N ASP A 45 -9.39 -3.00 10.06
CA ASP A 45 -9.47 -1.56 9.96
C ASP A 45 -9.50 -1.09 8.49
N THR A 46 -10.35 -0.11 8.21
CA THR A 46 -10.59 0.42 6.86
C THR A 46 -9.30 0.85 6.15
N TYR A 47 -8.33 1.39 6.89
CA TYR A 47 -7.08 1.89 6.33
C TYR A 47 -6.12 0.76 5.95
N THR A 48 -6.06 -0.30 6.74
CA THR A 48 -5.32 -1.52 6.39
C THR A 48 -5.88 -2.13 5.10
N ARG A 49 -7.21 -2.19 4.96
CA ARG A 49 -7.86 -2.65 3.72
C ARG A 49 -7.54 -1.77 2.51
N LEU A 50 -7.58 -0.44 2.67
CA LEU A 50 -7.24 0.51 1.60
C LEU A 50 -5.78 0.35 1.16
N ALA A 51 -4.84 0.25 2.10
CA ALA A 51 -3.43 0.01 1.80
C ALA A 51 -3.23 -1.30 1.03
N THR A 52 -3.90 -2.37 1.45
CA THR A 52 -3.91 -3.65 0.73
C THR A 52 -4.43 -3.51 -0.70
N THR A 53 -5.57 -2.85 -0.90
CA THR A 53 -6.13 -2.64 -2.25
C THR A 53 -5.18 -1.84 -3.13
N ARG A 54 -4.50 -0.83 -2.58
CA ARG A 54 -3.50 -0.04 -3.32
C ARG A 54 -2.28 -0.87 -3.69
N LEU A 55 -1.81 -1.76 -2.82
CA LEU A 55 -0.74 -2.73 -3.14
C LEU A 55 -1.15 -3.71 -4.25
N VAL A 56 -2.36 -4.26 -4.19
CA VAL A 56 -2.87 -5.13 -5.25
C VAL A 56 -2.93 -4.38 -6.57
N ASN A 57 -3.46 -3.15 -6.58
CA ASN A 57 -3.53 -2.31 -7.77
C ASN A 57 -2.15 -1.95 -8.33
N LEU A 58 -1.17 -1.67 -7.46
CA LEU A 58 0.23 -1.44 -7.86
C LEU A 58 0.73 -2.63 -8.68
N TYR A 59 0.68 -3.82 -8.09
CA TYR A 59 1.26 -5.02 -8.70
C TYR A 59 0.49 -5.46 -9.94
N GLN A 60 -0.83 -5.25 -9.98
CA GLN A 60 -1.62 -5.46 -11.20
C GLN A 60 -1.23 -4.49 -12.32
N ALA A 61 -1.12 -3.19 -12.00
CA ALA A 61 -0.73 -2.17 -12.98
C ALA A 61 0.73 -2.33 -13.47
N TRP A 62 1.60 -2.85 -12.61
CA TRP A 62 2.98 -3.16 -12.94
C TRP A 62 3.14 -4.46 -13.74
N GLY A 63 2.11 -5.33 -13.78
CA GLY A 63 2.18 -6.61 -14.46
C GLY A 63 2.89 -7.71 -13.65
N LYS A 64 2.83 -7.63 -12.32
CA LYS A 64 3.37 -8.62 -11.36
C LYS A 64 2.25 -9.26 -10.53
N PRO A 65 1.29 -9.99 -11.16
CA PRO A 65 0.12 -10.52 -10.46
C PRO A 65 0.45 -11.51 -9.33
N GLU A 66 1.61 -12.16 -9.37
CA GLU A 66 2.07 -13.09 -8.33
C GLU A 66 2.32 -12.35 -7.01
N ARG A 67 2.87 -11.12 -7.09
CA ARG A 67 3.03 -10.26 -5.92
C ARG A 67 1.69 -9.74 -5.44
N ALA A 68 0.78 -9.39 -6.35
CA ALA A 68 -0.57 -8.96 -5.98
C ALA A 68 -1.32 -10.04 -5.17
N ALA A 69 -1.13 -11.32 -5.49
CA ALA A 69 -1.75 -12.43 -4.79
C ALA A 69 -1.29 -12.58 -3.33
N GLN A 70 -0.09 -12.11 -2.98
CA GLN A 70 0.40 -12.15 -1.59
C GLN A 70 -0.34 -11.17 -0.67
N TYR A 71 -0.98 -10.15 -1.25
CA TYR A 71 -1.71 -9.13 -0.51
C TYR A 71 -3.24 -9.29 -0.62
N ARG A 72 -3.74 -10.19 -1.46
CA ARG A 72 -5.19 -10.44 -1.62
C ARG A 72 -5.72 -11.32 -0.50
#